data_AF-A0A7S1Q2A0-F1
#
_entry.id   AF-A0A7S1Q2A0-F1
#
_cell.length_a   1.000
_cell.length_b   1.000
_cell.length_c   1.000
_cell.angle_alpha   90.00
_cell.angle_beta   90.00
_cell.angle_gamma   90.00
#
_symmetry.space_group_name_H-M   'P 1'
#
loop_
_entity.id
_entity.type
_entity.pdbx_description
1 polymer ?
#
loop_
_entity_poly.entity_id
_entity_poly.type
_entity_poly.pdbx_seq_one_letter_code
_entity_poly.pdbx_strand_id
1 'polypeptide(L)'
;MRDPTNEEREVSDSEYEGHIKHAAKLVRALFNGTVIWRTTYQGHPYCWKYDKPLTEELRAEDFPTVPPYKRYRWAAIPGRNRFATRLWREAGAHILDVTRPTNLMPLGHLGQNHPKFALRNTTDCLHYCAPGPYDTWSEMLMNLLLGNLGP
;
A
#
# COMPACT_ATOMS: atom_id res chain seq x y z
N MET A 1 -10.74 16.62 13.01
CA MET A 1 -9.30 16.96 13.06
C MET A 1 -8.52 15.67 13.17
N ARG A 2 -7.45 15.47 12.38
CA ARG A 2 -6.53 14.35 12.62
C ARG A 2 -5.74 14.68 13.88
N ASP A 3 -5.80 13.83 14.89
CA ASP A 3 -4.89 13.91 16.01
C ASP A 3 -3.47 13.59 15.49
N PRO A 4 -2.53 14.55 15.53
CA PRO A 4 -1.18 14.37 14.99
C PRO A 4 -0.41 13.24 15.70
N THR A 5 -0.79 12.84 16.92
CA THR A 5 -0.17 11.71 17.62
C THR A 5 -0.41 10.38 16.93
N ASN A 6 -1.49 10.24 16.17
CA ASN A 6 -1.77 9.03 15.39
C ASN A 6 -0.78 8.83 14.21
N GLU A 7 -0.16 9.91 13.72
CA GLU A 7 0.86 9.82 12.64
C GLU A 7 2.24 9.38 13.17
N GLU A 8 2.42 9.35 14.49
CA GLU A 8 3.67 8.96 15.17
C GLU A 8 3.61 7.54 15.76
N ARG A 9 2.41 6.94 15.85
CA ARG A 9 2.25 5.62 16.46
C ARG A 9 2.82 4.52 15.56
N GLU A 10 3.88 3.88 16.04
CA GLU A 10 4.36 2.62 15.47
C GLU A 10 3.36 1.50 15.81
N VAL A 11 2.62 1.03 14.80
CA VAL A 11 1.70 -0.12 14.95
C VAL A 11 2.51 -1.41 14.83
N SER A 12 2.51 -2.24 15.87
CA SER A 12 3.14 -3.57 15.85
C SER A 12 2.44 -4.51 14.86
N ASP A 13 3.08 -5.63 14.49
CA ASP A 13 2.42 -6.57 13.58
C ASP A 13 1.25 -7.30 14.24
N SER A 14 1.33 -7.58 15.54
CA SER A 14 0.20 -8.13 16.33
C SER A 14 -1.00 -7.16 16.37
N GLU A 15 -0.76 -5.86 16.59
CA GLU A 15 -1.82 -4.85 16.55
C GLU A 15 -2.43 -4.75 15.15
N TYR A 16 -1.60 -4.72 14.10
CA TYR A 16 -2.09 -4.73 12.72
C TYR A 16 -2.97 -5.96 12.43
N GLU A 17 -2.53 -7.16 12.81
CA GLU A 17 -3.32 -8.38 12.64
C GLU A 17 -4.65 -8.31 13.41
N GLY A 18 -4.63 -7.79 14.64
CA GLY A 18 -5.84 -7.55 15.44
C GLY A 18 -6.82 -6.61 14.73
N HIS A 19 -6.33 -5.51 14.18
CA HIS A 19 -7.14 -4.55 13.43
C HIS A 19 -7.73 -5.16 12.15
N ILE A 20 -6.95 -5.91 11.37
CA ILE A 20 -7.47 -6.54 10.15
C ILE A 20 -8.47 -7.66 10.46
N LYS A 21 -8.26 -8.47 11.51
CA LYS A 21 -9.25 -9.46 11.98
C LYS A 21 -10.56 -8.79 12.37
N HIS A 22 -10.48 -7.69 13.11
CA HIS A 22 -11.66 -6.93 13.52
C HIS A 22 -12.39 -6.34 12.31
N ALA A 23 -11.66 -5.76 11.36
CA ALA A 23 -12.22 -5.22 10.12
C ALA A 23 -12.93 -6.30 9.28
N ALA A 24 -12.31 -7.47 9.10
CA ALA A 24 -12.91 -8.59 8.38
C ALA A 24 -14.23 -9.05 9.03
N LYS A 25 -14.25 -9.17 10.36
CA LYS A 25 -15.47 -9.52 11.11
C LYS A 25 -16.58 -8.49 10.89
N LEU A 26 -16.28 -7.20 11.01
CA LEU A 26 -17.27 -6.13 10.86
C LEU A 26 -17.79 -6.05 9.42
N VAL A 27 -16.91 -6.05 8.43
CA VAL A 27 -17.31 -6.00 7.02
C VAL A 27 -18.23 -7.17 6.69
N ARG A 28 -17.91 -8.38 7.14
CA ARG A 28 -18.76 -9.56 6.88
C ARG A 28 -20.06 -9.58 7.67
N ALA A 29 -20.11 -8.93 8.83
CA ALA A 29 -21.36 -8.80 9.57
C ALA A 29 -22.31 -7.75 8.98
N LEU A 30 -21.76 -6.71 8.32
CA LEU A 30 -22.51 -5.53 7.91
C LEU A 30 -22.73 -5.41 6.39
N PHE A 31 -21.96 -6.12 5.57
CA PHE A 31 -21.97 -5.97 4.12
C PHE A 31 -22.19 -7.31 3.41
N ASN A 32 -23.31 -7.40 2.68
CA ASN A 32 -23.72 -8.59 1.94
C ASN A 32 -23.22 -8.63 0.48
N GLY A 33 -22.43 -7.64 0.05
CA GLY A 33 -21.93 -7.57 -1.32
C GLY A 33 -20.57 -8.22 -1.52
N THR A 34 -20.06 -8.10 -2.75
CA THR A 34 -18.73 -8.56 -3.13
C THR A 34 -17.65 -7.71 -2.46
N VAL A 35 -16.76 -8.36 -1.71
CA VAL A 35 -15.62 -7.70 -1.07
C VAL A 35 -14.37 -7.96 -1.89
N ILE A 36 -13.63 -6.89 -2.21
CA ILE A 36 -12.34 -6.94 -2.86
C ILE A 36 -11.30 -6.40 -1.88
N TRP A 37 -10.32 -7.23 -1.52
CA TRP A 37 -9.17 -6.82 -0.74
C TRP A 37 -8.01 -6.49 -1.67
N ARG A 38 -7.58 -5.23 -1.66
CA ARG A 38 -6.38 -4.79 -2.37
C ARG A 38 -5.17 -4.90 -1.46
N THR A 39 -4.09 -5.51 -1.94
CA THR A 39 -2.80 -5.52 -1.24
C THR A 39 -2.18 -4.12 -1.14
N THR A 40 -1.29 -3.93 -0.16
CA THR A 40 -0.58 -2.66 0.05
C THR A 40 0.82 -2.73 -0.57
N TYR A 41 1.27 -1.68 -1.26
CA TYR A 41 2.63 -1.58 -1.79
C TYR A 41 3.59 -0.90 -0.79
N GLN A 42 4.89 -1.05 -1.01
CA GLN A 42 5.93 -0.37 -0.23
C GLN A 42 6.21 1.02 -0.82
N GLY A 43 6.55 2.00 0.02
CA GLY A 43 7.03 3.29 -0.48
C GLY A 43 8.43 3.17 -1.09
N HIS A 44 8.86 4.15 -1.88
CA HIS A 44 10.18 4.14 -2.51
C HIS A 44 11.07 5.24 -1.92
N PRO A 45 11.80 4.98 -0.82
CA PRO A 45 12.69 5.98 -0.24
C PRO A 45 13.66 6.54 -1.28
N TYR A 46 13.87 7.86 -1.22
CA TYR A 46 14.68 8.58 -2.20
C TYR A 46 14.17 8.44 -3.64
N CYS A 47 12.85 8.44 -3.85
CA CYS A 47 12.20 8.23 -5.15
C CYS A 47 12.75 9.09 -6.30
N TRP A 48 13.31 10.27 -6.01
CA TRP A 48 13.93 11.15 -7.01
C TRP A 48 15.20 10.59 -7.66
N LYS A 49 15.79 9.51 -7.13
CA LYS A 49 16.97 8.88 -7.72
C LYS A 49 16.64 7.91 -8.87
N TYR A 50 15.36 7.62 -9.09
CA TYR A 50 14.92 6.67 -10.08
C TYR A 50 14.32 7.40 -11.29
N ASP A 51 14.78 7.03 -12.48
CA ASP A 51 14.32 7.52 -13.77
C ASP A 51 13.63 6.43 -14.61
N LYS A 52 13.69 5.18 -14.12
CA LYS A 52 13.14 3.99 -14.79
C LYS A 52 12.53 3.01 -13.79
N PRO A 53 11.65 2.10 -14.24
CA PRO A 53 11.18 0.99 -13.43
C PRO A 53 12.33 0.12 -12.91
N LEU A 54 12.11 -0.53 -11.77
CA LEU A 54 13.01 -1.56 -11.27
C LEU A 54 12.80 -2.87 -12.02
N THR A 55 13.85 -3.67 -12.10
CA THR A 55 13.75 -5.07 -12.55
C THR A 55 13.40 -6.02 -11.41
N GLU A 56 13.73 -5.63 -10.17
CA GLU A 56 13.50 -6.38 -8.93
C GLU A 56 12.99 -5.46 -7.83
N GLU A 57 12.19 -5.99 -6.90
CA GLU A 57 11.67 -5.21 -5.78
C GLU A 57 12.78 -4.82 -4.78
N LEU A 58 12.57 -3.71 -4.08
CA LEU A 58 13.43 -3.31 -2.96
C LEU A 58 13.37 -4.35 -1.84
N ARG A 59 14.53 -4.69 -1.29
CA ARG A 59 14.67 -5.60 -0.16
C ARG A 59 14.60 -4.85 1.16
N ALA A 60 14.49 -5.59 2.27
CA ALA A 60 14.37 -5.00 3.60
C ALA A 60 15.53 -4.04 3.92
N GLU A 61 16.73 -4.34 3.42
CA GLU A 61 17.96 -3.59 3.63
C GLU A 61 17.99 -2.27 2.84
N ASP A 62 17.17 -2.15 1.79
CA ASP A 62 17.09 -0.95 0.96
C ASP A 62 16.23 0.16 1.62
N PHE A 63 15.47 -0.18 2.67
CA PHE A 63 14.62 0.77 3.39
C PHE A 63 15.39 1.48 4.51
N PRO A 64 15.44 2.83 4.52
CA PRO A 64 16.18 3.56 5.54
C PRO A 64 15.58 3.37 6.93
N THR A 65 16.44 3.08 7.90
CA THR A 65 16.09 2.99 9.33
C THR A 65 16.10 4.36 10.01
N VAL A 66 16.43 5.43 9.28
CA VAL A 66 16.40 6.80 9.77
C VAL A 66 14.97 7.33 9.76
N PRO A 67 14.58 8.16 10.74
CA PRO A 67 13.43 9.04 10.58
C PRO A 67 13.60 9.91 9.32
N PRO A 68 12.54 10.18 8.52
CA PRO A 68 11.12 9.86 8.74
C PRO A 68 10.69 8.50 8.18
N TYR A 69 11.61 7.69 7.65
CA TYR A 69 11.28 6.46 6.91
C TYR A 69 11.00 5.26 7.82
N LYS A 70 11.66 5.21 8.99
CA LYS A 70 11.47 4.16 10.00
C LYS A 70 10.00 3.93 10.37
N ARG A 71 9.23 5.02 10.57
CA ARG A 71 7.83 4.96 11.03
C ARG A 71 6.89 4.23 10.07
N TYR A 72 7.20 4.20 8.78
CA TYR A 72 6.33 3.57 7.79
C TYR A 72 6.45 2.04 7.78
N ARG A 73 7.51 1.49 8.40
CA ARG A 73 7.76 0.04 8.49
C ARG A 73 7.58 -0.69 7.16
N TRP A 74 8.06 -0.13 6.05
CA TRP A 74 7.86 -0.69 4.71
C TRP A 74 8.35 -2.13 4.57
N ALA A 75 9.43 -2.52 5.26
CA ALA A 75 9.90 -3.90 5.30
C ALA A 75 8.88 -4.91 5.89
N ALA A 76 7.90 -4.45 6.69
CA ALA A 76 6.85 -5.30 7.26
C ALA A 76 5.69 -5.56 6.27
N ILE A 77 5.55 -4.75 5.22
CA ILE A 77 4.42 -4.82 4.28
C ILE A 77 4.27 -6.19 3.62
N PRO A 78 5.33 -6.87 3.13
CA PRO A 78 5.18 -8.21 2.58
C PRO A 78 4.57 -9.22 3.55
N GLY A 79 4.99 -9.19 4.83
CA GLY A 79 4.42 -10.04 5.88
C GLY A 79 2.96 -9.71 6.16
N ARG A 80 2.64 -8.43 6.28
CA ARG A 80 1.28 -7.92 6.50
C ARG A 80 0.34 -8.25 5.34
N ASN A 81 0.80 -8.17 4.11
CA ASN A 81 0.05 -8.59 2.92
C ASN A 81 -0.21 -10.10 2.95
N ARG A 82 0.79 -10.94 3.25
CA ARG A 82 0.58 -12.39 3.36
C ARG A 82 -0.50 -12.72 4.38
N PHE A 83 -0.43 -12.11 5.56
CA PHE A 83 -1.44 -12.29 6.61
C PHE A 83 -2.83 -11.82 6.14
N ALA A 84 -2.95 -10.57 5.69
CA ALA A 84 -4.23 -9.98 5.32
C ALA A 84 -4.86 -10.68 4.12
N THR A 85 -4.09 -11.01 3.09
CA THR A 85 -4.57 -11.74 1.91
C THR A 85 -5.12 -13.10 2.29
N ARG A 86 -4.45 -13.86 3.17
CA ARG A 86 -4.97 -15.14 3.66
C ARG A 86 -6.30 -14.95 4.40
N LEU A 87 -6.34 -14.04 5.37
CA LEU A 87 -7.53 -13.77 6.17
C LEU A 87 -8.72 -13.33 5.31
N TRP A 88 -8.51 -12.40 4.38
CA TRP A 88 -9.57 -11.90 3.51
C TRP A 88 -10.04 -12.95 2.50
N ARG A 89 -9.14 -13.77 1.98
CA ARG A 89 -9.50 -14.91 1.13
C ARG A 89 -10.33 -15.94 1.89
N GLU A 90 -9.93 -16.31 3.11
CA GLU A 90 -10.70 -17.20 4.00
C GLU A 90 -12.07 -16.61 4.34
N ALA A 91 -12.15 -15.28 4.47
CA ALA A 91 -13.41 -14.56 4.63
C ALA A 91 -14.20 -14.41 3.31
N GLY A 92 -13.80 -15.03 2.19
CA GLY A 92 -14.52 -15.03 0.92
C GLY A 92 -14.35 -13.75 0.07
N ALA A 93 -13.29 -12.96 0.28
CA ALA A 93 -13.01 -11.78 -0.52
C ALA A 93 -12.17 -12.14 -1.75
N HIS A 94 -12.36 -11.39 -2.83
CA HIS A 94 -11.47 -11.45 -3.99
C HIS A 94 -10.23 -10.61 -3.73
N ILE A 95 -9.09 -11.05 -4.26
CA ILE A 95 -7.80 -10.39 -4.01
C ILE A 95 -7.39 -9.61 -5.25
N LEU A 96 -7.23 -8.30 -5.08
CA LEU A 96 -6.62 -7.42 -6.07
C LEU A 96 -5.15 -7.20 -5.68
N ASP A 97 -4.25 -8.05 -6.19
CA ASP A 97 -2.83 -7.95 -5.85
C ASP A 97 -2.11 -6.93 -6.73
N VAL A 98 -1.88 -5.74 -6.18
CA VAL A 98 -1.16 -4.65 -6.86
C VAL A 98 0.29 -4.50 -6.40
N THR A 99 0.75 -5.37 -5.49
CA THR A 99 2.02 -5.17 -4.76
C THR A 99 3.19 -5.08 -5.73
N ARG A 100 3.40 -6.12 -6.53
CA ARG A 100 4.54 -6.23 -7.44
C ARG A 100 4.57 -5.17 -8.54
N PRO A 101 3.51 -4.95 -9.33
CA PRO A 101 3.55 -3.92 -10.36
C PRO A 101 3.79 -2.52 -9.79
N THR A 102 3.37 -2.26 -8.54
CA THR A 102 3.64 -0.97 -7.88
C THR A 102 5.05 -0.89 -7.32
N ASN A 103 5.54 -1.94 -6.66
CA ASN A 103 6.89 -1.99 -6.07
C ASN A 103 8.00 -1.90 -7.13
N LEU A 104 7.71 -2.23 -8.39
CA LEU A 104 8.64 -2.06 -9.51
C LEU A 104 8.62 -0.65 -10.10
N MET A 105 7.77 0.25 -9.60
CA MET A 105 7.55 1.59 -10.14
C MET A 105 7.96 2.69 -9.15
N PRO A 106 9.26 2.87 -8.86
CA PRO A 106 9.72 3.95 -7.99
C PRO A 106 9.64 5.35 -8.63
N LEU A 107 9.53 5.41 -9.95
CA LEU A 107 9.30 6.63 -10.70
C LEU A 107 7.83 7.07 -10.65
N GLY A 108 7.58 8.35 -10.91
CA GLY A 108 6.22 8.89 -10.96
C GLY A 108 5.61 9.22 -9.60
N HIS A 109 6.37 9.09 -8.51
CA HIS A 109 5.99 9.66 -7.22
C HIS A 109 5.85 11.19 -7.30
N LEU A 110 4.99 11.78 -6.47
CA LEU A 110 4.82 13.24 -6.41
C LEU A 110 6.15 13.92 -6.07
N GLY A 111 7.00 13.31 -5.25
CA GLY A 111 8.34 13.80 -4.94
C GLY A 111 8.29 15.24 -4.40
N GLN A 112 9.00 16.15 -5.07
CA GLN A 112 9.03 17.57 -4.75
C GLN A 112 7.79 18.35 -5.21
N ASN A 113 6.95 17.76 -6.07
CA ASN A 113 5.71 18.39 -6.54
C ASN A 113 4.59 18.32 -5.49
N HIS A 114 4.76 17.55 -4.42
CA HIS A 114 3.79 17.53 -3.32
C HIS A 114 3.86 18.85 -2.53
N PRO A 115 2.72 19.50 -2.14
CA PRO A 115 2.72 20.78 -1.42
C PRO A 115 3.54 20.82 -0.12
N LYS A 116 3.74 19.65 0.51
CA LYS A 116 4.63 19.48 1.68
C LYS A 116 6.10 19.80 1.39
N PHE A 117 6.54 19.73 0.14
CA PHE A 117 7.92 20.08 -0.21
C PHE A 117 8.19 21.56 0.05
N ALA A 118 7.35 22.45 -0.47
CA ALA A 118 7.46 23.89 -0.21
C ALA A 118 7.32 24.25 1.27
N LEU A 119 6.52 23.51 2.05
CA LEU A 119 6.24 23.81 3.45
C LEU A 119 7.22 23.18 4.45
N ARG A 120 7.83 22.05 4.12
CA ARG A 120 8.59 21.22 5.08
C ARG A 120 9.89 20.65 4.50
N ASN A 121 10.25 21.00 3.26
CA ASN A 121 11.37 20.39 2.52
C ASN A 121 11.31 18.85 2.54
N THR A 122 10.10 18.28 2.50
CA THR A 122 9.88 16.83 2.50
C THR A 122 9.27 16.38 1.18
N THR A 123 9.91 15.40 0.55
CA THR A 123 9.44 14.75 -0.68
C THR A 123 8.42 13.68 -0.37
N ASP A 124 7.36 13.60 -1.18
CA ASP A 124 6.39 12.50 -1.08
C ASP A 124 6.79 11.34 -2.01
N CYS A 125 7.31 10.28 -1.40
CA CYS A 125 7.68 9.04 -2.10
C CYS A 125 6.73 7.88 -1.77
N LEU A 126 5.47 8.21 -1.48
CA LEU A 126 4.41 7.23 -1.24
C LEU A 126 3.30 7.38 -2.28
N HIS A 127 2.87 8.61 -2.55
CA HIS A 127 1.81 8.92 -3.50
C HIS A 127 2.37 9.18 -4.90
N TYR A 128 1.56 8.92 -5.92
CA TYR A 128 1.93 9.02 -7.34
C TYR A 128 1.22 10.17 -8.05
N CYS A 129 1.88 10.71 -9.07
CA CYS A 129 1.30 11.65 -10.04
C CYS A 129 0.22 10.99 -10.90
N ALA A 130 -0.58 11.83 -11.56
CA ALA A 130 -1.43 11.45 -12.70
C ALA A 130 -0.71 11.73 -14.02
N PRO A 131 -0.74 10.81 -15.01
CA PRO A 131 -1.07 9.38 -14.89
C PRO A 131 -0.02 8.61 -14.06
N GLY A 132 -0.38 7.44 -13.51
CA GLY A 132 0.49 6.65 -12.63
C GLY A 132 -0.03 5.26 -12.26
N PRO A 133 0.61 4.55 -11.31
CA PRO A 133 0.27 3.15 -10.96
C PRO A 133 -1.20 2.90 -10.59
N TYR A 134 -1.92 3.91 -10.10
CA TYR A 134 -3.34 3.75 -9.81
C TYR A 134 -4.22 3.62 -11.05
N ASP A 135 -3.78 4.09 -12.22
CA ASP A 135 -4.43 3.79 -13.49
C ASP A 135 -4.34 2.29 -13.77
N THR A 136 -3.15 1.70 -13.62
CA THR A 136 -2.95 0.24 -13.69
C THR A 136 -3.78 -0.52 -12.65
N TRP A 137 -3.87 -0.02 -11.41
CA TRP A 137 -4.74 -0.65 -10.40
C TRP A 137 -6.21 -0.65 -10.82
N SER A 138 -6.64 0.39 -11.56
CA SER A 138 -8.00 0.54 -12.05
C SER A 138 -8.26 -0.43 -13.20
N GLU A 139 -7.31 -0.58 -14.12
CA GLU A 139 -7.35 -1.63 -15.16
C GLU A 139 -7.40 -3.04 -14.57
N MET A 140 -6.55 -3.32 -13.57
CA MET A 140 -6.55 -4.61 -12.86
C MET A 140 -7.88 -4.88 -12.15
N LEU A 141 -8.48 -3.85 -11.53
CA LEU A 141 -9.79 -3.94 -10.91
C LEU A 141 -10.89 -4.22 -11.95
N MET A 142 -10.88 -3.52 -13.09
CA MET A 142 -11.84 -3.75 -14.16
C MET A 142 -11.71 -5.16 -14.73
N ASN A 143 -10.49 -5.64 -14.93
CA ASN A 143 -10.26 -7.02 -15.38
C ASN A 143 -10.76 -8.05 -14.35
N LEU A 144 -10.58 -7.79 -13.05
CA LEU A 144 -11.14 -8.62 -11.99
C LEU A 144 -12.68 -8.65 -12.09
N LEU A 145 -13.32 -7.48 -12.17
CA LEU A 145 -14.77 -7.33 -12.25
C LEU A 145 -15.38 -7.98 -13.49
N LEU A 146 -14.72 -7.86 -14.65
CA LEU A 146 -15.23 -8.35 -15.93
C LEU A 146 -14.95 -9.83 -16.18
N GLY A 147 -13.86 -10.38 -15.63
CA GLY A 147 -13.37 -11.72 -15.99
C GLY A 147 -13.35 -12.75 -14.86
N ASN A 148 -13.34 -12.33 -13.60
CA ASN A 148 -13.05 -13.21 -12.45
C ASN A 148 -14.06 -13.06 -11.29
N LEU A 149 -15.03 -12.16 -11.42
CA LEU A 149 -16.22 -12.07 -10.58
C LEU A 149 -17.42 -12.52 -11.43
N GLY A 150 -17.41 -13.78 -11.88
CA GLY A 150 -18.58 -14.37 -12.55
C GLY A 150 -19.82 -14.36 -11.65
N PRO A 151 -21.03 -14.59 -12.19
CA PRO A 151 -22.25 -14.69 -11.39
C PRO A 151 -22.13 -15.73 -10.26
#